data_AF-A0A841BW10-F1
#
_entry.id   AF-A0A841BW10-F1
#
_cell.length_a   1.000
_cell.length_b   1.000
_cell.length_c   1.000
_cell.angle_alpha   90.00
_cell.angle_beta   90.00
_cell.angle_gamma   90.00
#
_symmetry.space_group_name_H-M   'P 1'
#
loop_
_entity.id
_entity.type
_entity.pdbx_description
1 polymer ?
#
loop_
_entity_poly.entity_id
_entity_poly.type
_entity_poly.pdbx_seq_one_letter_code
_entity_poly.pdbx_strand_id
1 'polypeptide(L)'
;MAQRWKWIGIIAGVLFAINIVGRIVSKASFEGDTSKETAVGFVAFGAVALVLAVVAFIWGRDRSVGVVVADIAAAAAIGGLLSIIVGPFVTGGKPFASGAGAFFEQVWWYAGFVAAGVFLGLAVLIAIGQDLRSKQLKSYAARAKRV
;
A
#
# COMPACT_ATOMS: atom_id res chain seq x y z
N MET A 1 3.33 21.81 -1.28
CA MET A 1 4.26 20.65 -1.38
C MET A 1 4.51 19.97 -0.04
N ALA A 2 4.86 20.69 1.04
CA ALA A 2 5.11 20.09 2.36
C ALA A 2 3.98 19.17 2.89
N GLN A 3 2.72 19.62 2.78
CA GLN A 3 1.56 18.82 3.22
C GLN A 3 1.40 17.50 2.45
N ARG A 4 1.77 17.46 1.17
CA ARG A 4 1.68 16.25 0.33
C ARG A 4 2.70 15.20 0.78
N TRP A 5 3.95 15.64 0.99
CA TRP A 5 5.03 14.79 1.52
C TRP A 5 4.77 14.32 2.96
N LYS A 6 4.12 15.14 3.79
CA LYS A 6 3.67 14.72 5.12
C LYS A 6 2.76 13.49 5.05
N TRP A 7 1.76 13.51 4.18
CA TRP A 7 0.84 12.37 4.03
C TRP A 7 1.52 11.13 3.43
N ILE A 8 2.39 11.32 2.43
CA ILE A 8 3.21 10.23 1.87
C ILE A 8 4.04 9.58 2.99
N GLY A 9 4.70 10.39 3.82
CA GLY A 9 5.50 9.90 4.95
C GLY A 9 4.68 9.16 6.00
N ILE A 10 3.48 9.66 6.34
CA ILE A 10 2.56 8.98 7.27
C ILE A 10 2.17 7.60 6.73
N ILE A 11 1.75 7.53 5.46
CA ILE A 11 1.37 6.25 4.85
C ILE A 11 2.58 5.32 4.82
N ALA A 12 3.73 5.78 4.35
CA ALA A 12 4.96 4.98 4.35
C ALA A 12 5.29 4.43 5.75
N GLY A 13 5.15 5.27 6.79
CA GLY A 13 5.32 4.87 8.19
C GLY A 13 4.31 3.81 8.64
N VAL A 14 3.03 3.92 8.26
CA VAL A 14 2.00 2.92 8.55
C VAL A 14 2.32 1.59 7.85
N LEU A 15 2.67 1.62 6.56
CA LEU A 15 3.03 0.42 5.81
C LEU A 15 4.26 -0.26 6.40
N PHE A 16 5.27 0.52 6.79
CA PHE A 16 6.45 0.02 7.48
C PHE A 16 6.09 -0.60 8.84
N ALA A 17 5.25 0.06 9.64
CA ALA A 17 4.80 -0.45 10.93
C ALA A 17 4.09 -1.81 10.80
N ILE A 18 3.21 -1.98 9.81
CA ILE A 18 2.56 -3.27 9.52
C ILE A 18 3.60 -4.36 9.25
N ASN A 19 4.62 -4.06 8.44
CA ASN A 19 5.70 -5.01 8.15
C ASN A 19 6.50 -5.36 9.40
N ILE A 20 6.82 -4.37 10.24
CA ILE A 20 7.55 -4.59 11.49
C ILE A 20 6.74 -5.47 12.46
N VAL A 21 5.45 -5.18 12.65
CA VAL A 21 4.57 -5.98 13.50
C VAL A 21 4.49 -7.41 12.98
N GLY A 22 4.30 -7.60 11.66
CA GLY A 22 4.31 -8.93 11.05
C GLY A 22 5.60 -9.70 11.31
N ARG A 23 6.76 -9.03 11.21
CA ARG A 23 8.07 -9.62 11.51
C ARG A 23 8.21 -10.01 12.98
N ILE A 24 7.80 -9.14 13.90
CA ILE A 24 7.87 -9.41 15.35
C ILE A 24 6.96 -10.59 15.70
N VAL A 25 5.71 -10.59 15.21
CA VAL A 25 4.76 -11.68 15.46
C VAL A 25 5.26 -13.00 14.90
N SER A 26 5.77 -12.99 13.66
CA SER A 26 6.37 -14.15 13.02
C SER A 26 7.49 -14.75 13.87
N LYS A 27 8.47 -13.93 14.26
CA LYS A 27 9.59 -14.38 15.10
C LYS A 27 9.15 -14.82 16.51
N ALA A 28 8.29 -14.06 17.17
CA ALA A 28 7.94 -14.35 18.56
C ALA A 28 7.03 -15.57 18.73
N SER A 29 6.20 -15.88 17.73
CA SER A 29 5.13 -16.88 17.87
C SER A 29 5.32 -18.12 16.99
N PHE A 30 6.13 -18.04 15.93
CA PHE A 30 6.19 -19.07 14.89
C PHE A 30 7.60 -19.44 14.45
N GLU A 31 8.63 -19.08 15.23
CA GLU A 31 10.02 -19.39 14.91
C GLU A 31 10.21 -20.89 14.66
N GLY A 32 10.71 -21.23 13.45
CA GLY A 32 10.97 -22.60 13.04
C GLY A 32 9.81 -23.31 12.36
N ASP A 33 8.65 -22.66 12.22
CA ASP A 33 7.50 -23.13 11.43
C ASP A 33 7.35 -22.28 10.16
N THR A 34 8.06 -22.68 9.11
CA THR A 34 8.12 -21.96 7.82
C THR A 34 6.73 -21.70 7.21
N SER A 35 5.77 -22.60 7.43
CA SER A 35 4.41 -22.44 6.89
C SER A 35 3.69 -21.28 7.56
N LYS A 36 3.77 -21.19 8.89
CA LYS A 36 3.15 -20.10 9.64
C LYS A 36 3.88 -18.78 9.46
N GLU A 37 5.21 -18.79 9.42
CA GLU A 37 6.00 -17.59 9.12
C GLU A 37 5.60 -16.98 7.76
N THR A 38 5.43 -17.84 6.75
CA THR A 38 4.97 -17.43 5.41
C THR A 38 3.54 -16.89 5.44
N ALA A 39 2.62 -17.56 6.16
CA ALA A 39 1.24 -17.11 6.30
C ALA A 39 1.13 -15.72 6.95
N VAL A 40 1.92 -15.47 8.01
CA VAL A 40 1.98 -14.15 8.67
C VAL A 40 2.49 -13.08 7.71
N GLY A 41 3.49 -13.41 6.88
CA GLY A 41 3.97 -12.53 5.81
C GLY A 41 2.85 -12.13 4.84
N PHE A 42 2.06 -13.10 4.36
CA PHE A 42 0.91 -12.81 3.49
C PHE A 42 -0.19 -12.01 4.19
N VAL A 43 -0.46 -12.25 5.47
CA VAL A 43 -1.41 -11.43 6.25
C VAL A 43 -0.91 -9.99 6.33
N ALA A 44 0.39 -9.76 6.55
CA ALA A 44 0.96 -8.42 6.57
C ALA A 44 0.84 -7.72 5.20
N PHE A 45 1.08 -8.44 4.09
CA PHE A 45 0.86 -7.91 2.74
C PHE A 45 -0.61 -7.62 2.45
N GLY A 46 -1.52 -8.47 2.90
CA GLY A 46 -2.96 -8.24 2.83
C GLY A 46 -3.39 -6.97 3.59
N ALA A 47 -2.84 -6.75 4.78
CA ALA A 47 -3.09 -5.53 5.55
C ALA A 47 -2.57 -4.27 4.84
N VAL A 48 -1.38 -4.33 4.22
CA VAL A 48 -0.86 -3.26 3.36
C VAL A 48 -1.82 -2.98 2.20
N ALA A 49 -2.26 -4.02 1.48
CA ALA A 49 -3.19 -3.89 0.36
C ALA A 49 -4.50 -3.22 0.80
N LEU A 50 -5.05 -3.61 1.96
CA LEU A 50 -6.27 -3.04 2.51
C LEU A 50 -6.11 -1.55 2.85
N VAL A 51 -5.01 -1.17 3.51
CA VAL A 51 -4.73 0.24 3.80
C VAL A 51 -4.66 1.05 2.51
N LEU A 52 -3.96 0.55 1.50
CA LEU A 52 -3.83 1.23 0.22
C LEU A 52 -5.14 1.31 -0.55
N ALA A 53 -5.99 0.28 -0.48
CA ALA A 53 -7.34 0.32 -1.05
C ALA A 53 -8.17 1.44 -0.43
N VAL A 54 -8.16 1.56 0.90
CA VAL A 54 -8.87 2.62 1.61
C VAL A 54 -8.31 4.00 1.25
N VAL A 55 -6.99 4.16 1.21
CA VAL A 55 -6.35 5.42 0.81
C VAL A 55 -6.71 5.79 -0.62
N ALA A 56 -6.60 4.85 -1.57
CA ALA A 56 -6.91 5.07 -2.97
C ALA A 56 -8.37 5.47 -3.16
N PHE A 57 -9.28 4.81 -2.45
CA PHE A 57 -10.70 5.13 -2.44
C PHE A 57 -10.98 6.54 -1.91
N ILE A 58 -10.42 6.90 -0.74
CA ILE A 58 -10.65 8.20 -0.11
C ILE A 58 -10.05 9.32 -0.96
N TRP A 59 -8.79 9.18 -1.38
CA TRP A 59 -8.10 10.23 -2.12
C TRP A 59 -8.61 10.40 -3.55
N GLY A 60 -9.03 9.30 -4.19
CA GLY A 60 -9.57 9.34 -5.55
C GLY A 60 -10.90 10.09 -5.67
N ARG A 61 -11.61 10.33 -4.56
CA ARG A 61 -12.86 11.11 -4.56
C ARG A 61 -12.66 12.54 -5.03
N ASP A 62 -11.53 13.14 -4.68
CA ASP A 62 -11.30 14.59 -4.84
C ASP A 62 -10.02 14.91 -5.61
N ARG A 63 -9.21 13.90 -5.97
CA ARG A 63 -7.96 14.04 -6.72
C ARG A 63 -8.00 13.23 -8.01
N SER A 64 -7.19 13.61 -8.99
CA SER A 64 -7.05 12.83 -10.22
C SER A 64 -6.35 11.50 -9.95
N VAL A 65 -6.74 10.45 -10.68
CA VAL A 65 -6.20 9.09 -10.51
C VAL A 65 -4.68 9.08 -10.63
N GLY A 66 -4.10 9.81 -11.59
CA GLY A 66 -2.64 9.88 -11.76
C GLY A 66 -1.90 10.42 -10.54
N VAL A 67 -2.45 11.43 -9.85
CA VAL A 67 -1.86 11.98 -8.63
C VAL A 67 -1.97 10.99 -7.46
N VAL A 68 -3.13 10.34 -7.31
CA VAL A 68 -3.34 9.34 -6.27
C VAL A 68 -2.39 8.16 -6.43
N VAL A 69 -2.29 7.62 -7.64
CA VAL A 69 -1.39 6.50 -7.94
C VAL A 69 0.07 6.89 -7.71
N ALA A 70 0.49 8.08 -8.15
CA ALA A 70 1.87 8.53 -7.94
C ALA A 70 2.22 8.70 -6.44
N ASP A 71 1.31 9.29 -5.65
CA ASP A 71 1.54 9.51 -4.21
C ASP A 71 1.56 8.19 -3.43
N ILE A 72 0.65 7.26 -3.77
CA ILE A 72 0.65 5.93 -3.17
C ILE A 72 1.88 5.13 -3.58
N ALA A 73 2.28 5.18 -4.85
CA ALA A 73 3.50 4.52 -5.33
C ALA A 73 4.74 5.04 -4.59
N ALA A 74 4.85 6.35 -4.38
CA ALA A 74 5.92 6.94 -3.58
C ALA A 74 5.89 6.44 -2.13
N ALA A 75 4.72 6.42 -1.48
CA ALA A 75 4.58 5.95 -0.11
C ALA A 75 4.92 4.45 0.04
N ALA A 76 4.46 3.63 -0.90
CA ALA A 76 4.75 2.19 -0.94
C ALA A 76 6.23 1.92 -1.19
N ALA A 77 6.87 2.65 -2.11
CA ALA A 77 8.30 2.53 -2.35
C ALA A 77 9.11 2.88 -1.10
N ILE A 78 8.80 4.00 -0.43
CA ILE A 78 9.50 4.41 0.79
C ILE A 78 9.27 3.39 1.91
N GLY A 79 8.03 2.99 2.17
CA GLY A 79 7.69 2.02 3.21
C GLY A 79 8.31 0.64 2.96
N GLY A 80 8.32 0.18 1.71
CA GLY A 80 8.98 -1.04 1.28
C GLY A 80 10.49 -0.99 1.47
N LEU A 81 11.15 0.09 1.05
CA LEU A 81 12.58 0.30 1.26
C LEU A 81 12.96 0.31 2.75
N LEU A 82 12.18 1.00 3.58
CA LEU A 82 12.36 0.95 5.04
C LEU A 82 12.20 -0.47 5.58
N SER A 83 11.23 -1.23 5.08
CA SER A 83 10.99 -2.62 5.52
C SER A 83 12.13 -3.56 5.15
N ILE A 84 12.81 -3.30 4.03
CA ILE A 84 13.95 -4.09 3.53
C ILE A 84 15.22 -3.73 4.30
N ILE A 85 15.48 -2.44 4.49
CA ILE A 85 16.72 -1.94 5.10
C ILE A 85 16.64 -2.04 6.63
N VAL A 86 15.58 -1.50 7.22
CA VAL A 86 15.44 -1.37 8.68
C VAL A 86 14.81 -2.63 9.29
N GLY A 87 13.85 -3.24 8.59
CA GLY A 87 13.07 -4.37 9.10
C GLY A 87 13.87 -5.56 9.62
N PRO A 88 14.93 -6.03 8.93
CA PRO A 88 15.74 -7.15 9.41
C PRO A 88 16.42 -6.88 10.76
N PHE A 89 16.82 -5.63 11.04
CA PHE A 89 17.50 -5.29 12.29
C PHE A 89 16.58 -5.39 13.50
N VAL A 90 15.27 -5.18 13.33
CA VAL A 90 14.29 -5.28 14.43
C VAL A 90 14.19 -6.70 14.98
N THR A 91 14.44 -7.70 14.16
CA THR A 91 14.43 -9.11 14.56
C THR A 91 15.85 -9.69 14.73
N GLY A 92 16.89 -8.86 14.76
CA GLY A 92 18.28 -9.29 14.92
C GLY A 92 18.90 -9.97 13.69
N GLY A 93 18.25 -9.86 12.53
CA GLY A 93 18.77 -10.36 11.25
C GLY A 93 19.63 -9.34 10.50
N LYS A 94 20.11 -9.74 9.32
CA LYS A 94 20.82 -8.85 8.37
C LYS A 94 20.02 -8.75 7.06
N PRO A 95 20.00 -7.58 6.40
CA PRO A 95 19.42 -7.47 5.07
C PRO A 95 20.15 -8.44 4.13
N PHE A 96 19.38 -9.10 3.24
CA PHE A 96 19.87 -10.08 2.27
C PHE A 96 20.52 -11.36 2.82
N ALA A 97 20.36 -11.68 4.12
CA ALA A 97 20.87 -12.93 4.70
C ALA A 97 20.33 -14.19 4.02
N SER A 98 19.09 -14.11 3.50
CA SER A 98 18.40 -15.18 2.77
C SER A 98 18.76 -15.25 1.27
N GLY A 99 19.70 -14.42 0.81
CA GLY A 99 20.10 -14.33 -0.60
C GLY A 99 19.19 -13.43 -1.46
N ALA A 100 19.64 -13.17 -2.69
CA ALA A 100 18.96 -12.26 -3.63
C ALA A 100 17.63 -12.81 -4.15
N GLY A 101 17.49 -14.13 -4.29
CA GLY A 101 16.24 -14.76 -4.76
C GLY A 101 15.05 -14.47 -3.84
N ALA A 102 15.22 -14.74 -2.54
CA ALA A 102 14.19 -14.45 -1.53
C ALA A 102 13.85 -12.96 -1.45
N PHE A 103 14.83 -12.08 -1.68
CA PHE A 103 14.59 -10.64 -1.75
C PHE A 103 13.67 -10.27 -2.92
N PHE A 104 13.97 -10.73 -4.15
CA PHE A 104 13.14 -10.40 -5.31
C PHE A 104 11.75 -11.02 -5.24
N GLU A 105 11.64 -12.22 -4.68
CA GLU A 105 10.34 -12.84 -4.40
C GLU A 105 9.50 -11.98 -3.45
N GLN A 106 10.09 -11.49 -2.35
CA GLN A 106 9.41 -10.61 -1.41
C GLN A 106 8.98 -9.29 -2.07
N VAL A 107 9.84 -8.72 -2.93
CA VAL A 107 9.53 -7.50 -3.69
C VAL A 107 8.36 -7.74 -4.64
N TRP A 108 8.31 -8.89 -5.32
CA TRP A 108 7.23 -9.22 -6.25
C TRP A 108 5.90 -9.38 -5.55
N TRP A 109 5.88 -10.10 -4.42
CA TRP A 109 4.67 -10.22 -3.59
C TRP A 109 4.22 -8.86 -3.08
N TYR A 110 5.12 -8.07 -2.50
CA TYR A 110 4.79 -6.74 -2.02
C TYR A 110 4.20 -5.86 -3.13
N ALA A 111 4.83 -5.83 -4.30
CA ALA A 111 4.35 -5.08 -5.46
C ALA A 111 2.96 -5.55 -5.93
N GLY A 112 2.74 -6.87 -5.98
CA GLY A 112 1.45 -7.46 -6.33
C GLY A 112 0.33 -7.04 -5.38
N PHE A 113 0.55 -7.12 -4.06
CA PHE A 113 -0.43 -6.70 -3.06
C PHE A 113 -0.67 -5.19 -3.07
N VAL A 114 0.37 -4.37 -3.26
CA VAL A 114 0.23 -2.92 -3.43
C VAL A 114 -0.64 -2.61 -4.66
N ALA A 115 -0.34 -3.20 -5.81
CA ALA A 115 -1.09 -2.99 -7.04
C ALA A 115 -2.54 -3.44 -6.88
N ALA A 116 -2.78 -4.63 -6.31
CA ALA A 116 -4.12 -5.16 -6.06
C ALA A 116 -4.93 -4.25 -5.13
N GLY A 117 -4.34 -3.79 -4.03
CA GLY A 117 -4.99 -2.88 -3.09
C GLY A 117 -5.42 -1.57 -3.75
N VAL A 118 -4.48 -0.91 -4.44
CA VAL A 118 -4.77 0.34 -5.17
C VAL A 118 -5.85 0.14 -6.23
N PHE A 119 -5.72 -0.93 -7.02
CA PHE A 119 -6.69 -1.27 -8.05
C PHE A 119 -8.09 -1.46 -7.47
N LEU A 120 -8.23 -2.25 -6.39
CA LEU A 120 -9.51 -2.50 -5.73
C LEU A 120 -10.12 -1.20 -5.20
N GLY A 121 -9.35 -0.36 -4.53
CA GLY A 121 -9.83 0.93 -4.00
C GLY A 121 -10.37 1.85 -5.09
N LEU A 122 -9.65 1.95 -6.22
CA LEU A 122 -10.07 2.74 -7.37
C LEU A 122 -11.26 2.10 -8.10
N ALA A 123 -11.27 0.78 -8.28
CA ALA A 123 -12.35 0.06 -8.93
C ALA A 123 -13.68 0.25 -8.17
N VAL A 124 -13.65 0.11 -6.84
CA VAL A 124 -14.83 0.38 -6.00
C VAL A 124 -15.28 1.83 -6.13
N LEU A 125 -14.35 2.79 -6.09
CA LEU A 125 -14.67 4.22 -6.24
C LEU A 125 -15.36 4.54 -7.58
N ILE A 126 -14.85 3.96 -8.67
CA ILE A 126 -15.38 4.13 -10.02
C ILE A 126 -16.74 3.43 -10.14
N ALA A 127 -16.87 2.21 -9.60
CA ALA A 127 -18.12 1.45 -9.65
C ALA A 127 -19.29 2.18 -8.98
N ILE A 128 -19.03 2.92 -7.89
CA ILE A 128 -20.04 3.75 -7.21
C ILE A 128 -20.18 5.16 -7.82
N GLY A 129 -19.41 5.48 -8.87
CA GLY A 129 -19.46 6.76 -9.59
C GLY A 129 -19.13 7.98 -8.72
N GLN A 130 -18.29 7.79 -7.70
CA GLN A 130 -17.81 8.85 -6.79
C GLN A 130 -16.43 9.40 -7.17
N ASP A 131 -15.83 8.88 -8.23
CA ASP A 131 -14.57 9.39 -8.75
C ASP A 131 -14.74 10.82 -9.31
N LEU A 132 -13.63 11.57 -9.30
CA LEU A 132 -13.60 12.96 -9.74
C LEU A 132 -14.16 13.15 -11.16
N ARG A 133 -13.91 12.19 -12.08
CA ARG A 133 -14.34 12.29 -13.48
C ARG A 133 -15.85 12.09 -13.60
N SER A 134 -16.42 11.12 -12.89
CA SER A 134 -17.88 10.93 -12.81
C SER A 134 -18.58 12.16 -12.24
N LYS A 135 -18.03 12.77 -11.18
CA LYS A 135 -18.55 14.02 -10.61
C LYS A 135 -18.51 15.18 -11.62
N GLN A 136 -17.39 15.34 -12.32
CA GLN A 136 -17.23 16.36 -13.36
C GLN A 136 -18.28 16.18 -14.47
N LEU A 137 -18.42 14.97 -15.02
CA LEU A 137 -19.40 14.68 -16.08
C LEU A 137 -20.84 14.98 -15.65
N LYS A 138 -21.23 14.57 -14.43
CA LYS A 138 -22.56 14.90 -13.86
C LYS A 138 -22.77 16.41 -13.76
N SER A 139 -21.75 17.17 -13.34
CA SER A 139 -21.84 18.64 -13.23
C SER A 139 -21.96 19.34 -14.60
N TYR A 140 -21.34 18.78 -15.64
CA TYR A 140 -21.45 19.30 -17.00
C TYR A 140 -22.86 19.04 -17.57
N ALA A 141 -23.37 17.82 -17.43
CA ALA A 141 -24.72 17.46 -17.86
C ALA A 141 -25.80 18.32 -17.16
N ALA A 142 -25.64 18.57 -15.84
CA ALA A 142 -26.56 19.42 -15.09
C ALA A 142 -26.53 20.89 -15.55
N ARG A 143 -25.37 21.41 -15.98
CA ARG A 143 -25.24 22.76 -16.54
C ARG A 143 -25.83 22.86 -17.94
N ALA A 144 -25.59 21.87 -18.80
CA ALA A 144 -26.14 21.82 -20.14
C ALA A 144 -27.68 21.79 -20.16
N LYS A 145 -28.33 21.19 -19.15
CA LYS A 145 -29.80 21.13 -19.04
C LYS A 145 -30.46 22.44 -18.57
N ARG A 146 -29.67 23.41 -18.10
CA ARG A 146 -30.17 24.71 -17.59
C ARG A 146 -30.09 25.83 -18.64
N VAL A 147 -29.48 25.57 -19.78
CA VAL A 147 -29.40 26.47 -20.95
C VAL A 147 -30.44 26.03 -21.95
#